data_AF-A0A4R2GT91-F1
#
_entry.id   AF-A0A4R2GT91-F1
#
_cell.length_a   1.000
_cell.length_b   1.000
_cell.length_c   1.000
_cell.angle_alpha   90.00
_cell.angle_beta   90.00
_cell.angle_gamma   90.00
#
_symmetry.space_group_name_H-M   'P 1'
#
loop_
_entity.id
_entity.type
_entity.pdbx_description
1 polymer ?
#
loop_
_entity_poly.entity_id
_entity_poly.type
_entity_poly.pdbx_seq_one_letter_code
_entity_poly.pdbx_strand_id
1 'polypeptide(L)'
;MQDFLIGSATSILVMLAHLAGTILIVFGIKSLRSKFRDMNILYVSVILVFVYGILMIVLFASTGIWAALYYNLNLVEDWGNAFYSALVNYTTLGFGDLVQASRTRIYGPMAAASGILMFSWAAAILVYVLQAHLPAMIQLTVHTPHNKRVDH
;
A
#
# COMPACT_ATOMS: atom_id res chain seq x y z
N MET A 1 -29.90 0.01 4.07
CA MET A 1 -29.50 0.88 2.94
C MET A 1 -28.49 1.95 3.37
N GLN A 2 -28.75 2.68 4.46
CA GLN A 2 -27.82 3.72 4.97
C GLN A 2 -26.41 3.18 5.25
N ASP A 3 -26.26 2.02 5.88
CA ASP A 3 -24.94 1.44 6.19
C ASP A 3 -24.10 1.16 4.94
N PHE A 4 -24.75 0.68 3.87
CA PHE A 4 -24.08 0.44 2.60
C PHE A 4 -23.59 1.73 1.94
N LEU A 5 -24.35 2.82 2.04
CA LEU A 5 -23.93 4.13 1.53
C LEU A 5 -22.74 4.67 2.33
N ILE A 6 -22.77 4.54 3.66
CA ILE A 6 -21.66 4.96 4.53
C ILE A 6 -20.40 4.16 4.19
N GLY A 7 -20.48 2.83 4.14
CA GLY A 7 -19.35 1.98 3.79
C GLY A 7 -18.80 2.28 2.39
N SER A 8 -19.67 2.57 1.42
CA SER A 8 -19.26 2.94 0.06
C SER A 8 -18.53 4.29 0.05
N ALA A 9 -19.03 5.28 0.79
CA ALA A 9 -18.35 6.57 0.94
C ALA A 9 -16.98 6.41 1.60
N THR A 10 -16.86 5.56 2.62
CA THR A 10 -15.58 5.22 3.26
C THR A 10 -14.61 4.57 2.27
N SER A 11 -15.06 3.63 1.45
CA SER A 11 -14.24 3.03 0.39
C SER A 11 -13.76 4.06 -0.65
N ILE A 12 -14.61 5.05 -1.01
CA ILE A 12 -14.22 6.14 -1.91
C ILE A 12 -13.12 6.99 -1.27
N LEU A 13 -13.22 7.32 0.02
CA LEU A 13 -12.17 8.05 0.74
C LEU A 13 -10.84 7.28 0.75
N VAL A 14 -10.89 5.97 0.94
CA VAL A 14 -9.72 5.09 0.86
C VAL A 14 -9.12 5.07 -0.57
N MET A 15 -9.96 5.01 -1.59
CA MET A 15 -9.51 5.10 -2.99
C MET A 15 -8.82 6.44 -3.26
N LEU A 16 -9.36 7.55 -2.75
CA LEU A 16 -8.73 8.86 -2.87
C LEU A 16 -7.37 8.93 -2.15
N ALA A 17 -7.23 8.26 -1.00
CA ALA A 17 -5.94 8.13 -0.32
C ALA A 17 -4.91 7.37 -1.17
N HIS A 18 -5.32 6.30 -1.87
CA HIS A 18 -4.44 5.57 -2.80
C HIS A 18 -4.10 6.37 -4.05
N LEU A 19 -5.04 7.14 -4.58
CA LEU A 19 -4.79 8.07 -5.67
C LEU A 19 -3.75 9.13 -5.26
N ALA A 20 -3.92 9.75 -4.09
CA ALA A 20 -2.96 10.71 -3.54
C ALA A 20 -1.58 10.08 -3.34
N GLY A 21 -1.52 8.87 -2.78
CA GLY A 21 -0.28 8.10 -2.65
C GLY A 21 0.41 7.82 -3.98
N THR A 22 -0.38 7.47 -5.01
CA THR A 22 0.13 7.25 -6.37
C THR A 22 0.72 8.55 -6.96
N ILE A 23 0.04 9.68 -6.75
CA ILE A 23 0.53 10.99 -7.17
C ILE A 23 1.84 11.35 -6.46
N LEU A 24 1.94 11.11 -5.14
CA LEU A 24 3.17 11.31 -4.38
C LEU A 24 4.31 10.42 -4.86
N ILE A 25 4.02 9.16 -5.22
CA ILE A 25 5.00 8.25 -5.82
C ILE A 25 5.51 8.83 -7.14
N VAL A 26 4.63 9.29 -8.03
CA VAL A 26 5.02 9.86 -9.33
C VAL A 26 5.91 11.09 -9.16
N PHE A 27 5.53 12.02 -8.28
CA PHE A 27 6.35 13.20 -8.00
C PHE A 27 7.68 12.85 -7.33
N GLY A 28 7.67 11.90 -6.41
CA GLY A 28 8.86 11.40 -5.73
C GLY A 28 9.84 10.75 -6.72
N ILE A 29 9.38 9.86 -7.59
CA ILE A 29 10.21 9.24 -8.63
C ILE A 29 10.79 10.29 -9.57
N LYS A 30 9.99 11.28 -9.99
CA LYS A 30 10.49 12.38 -10.84
C LYS A 30 11.61 13.18 -10.16
N SER A 31 11.47 13.45 -8.86
CA SER A 31 12.46 14.14 -8.04
C SER A 31 13.73 13.29 -7.79
N LEU A 32 13.57 11.98 -7.58
CA LEU A 32 14.71 11.06 -7.45
C LEU A 32 15.49 10.94 -8.76
N ARG A 33 14.79 10.86 -9.90
CA ARG A 33 15.41 10.77 -11.22
C ARG A 33 16.31 11.98 -11.54
N SER A 34 15.99 13.18 -11.05
CA SER A 34 16.87 14.34 -11.28
C SER A 34 18.16 14.30 -10.45
N LYS A 35 18.20 13.50 -9.38
CA LYS A 35 19.39 13.36 -8.51
C LYS A 35 20.32 12.24 -8.96
N PHE A 36 19.79 11.19 -9.58
CA PHE A 36 20.57 10.06 -10.07
C PHE A 36 20.75 10.18 -11.58
N ARG A 37 21.99 10.44 -12.01
CA ARG A 37 22.35 10.64 -13.42
C ARG A 37 22.35 9.33 -14.22
N ASP A 38 22.75 8.24 -13.57
CA ASP A 38 22.85 6.90 -14.16
C ASP A 38 21.84 5.95 -13.51
N MET A 39 21.11 5.18 -14.33
CA MET A 39 20.20 4.14 -13.87
C MET A 39 21.00 2.94 -13.37
N ASN A 40 21.55 3.00 -12.15
CA ASN A 40 22.29 1.92 -11.50
C ASN A 40 21.44 1.10 -10.52
N ILE A 41 21.96 -0.04 -10.04
CA ILE A 41 21.26 -0.92 -9.07
C ILE A 41 20.85 -0.18 -7.80
N LEU A 42 21.67 0.79 -7.35
CA LEU A 42 21.36 1.61 -6.18
C LEU A 42 20.12 2.47 -6.42
N TYR A 43 20.04 3.15 -7.56
CA TYR A 43 18.87 3.95 -7.94
C TYR A 43 17.57 3.13 -7.94
N VAL A 44 17.60 1.95 -8.55
CA VAL A 44 16.43 1.06 -8.61
C VAL A 44 16.03 0.57 -7.21
N SER A 45 17.01 0.18 -6.38
CA SER A 45 16.77 -0.21 -4.99
C SER A 45 16.13 0.92 -4.18
N VAL A 46 16.64 2.15 -4.31
CA VAL A 46 16.11 3.33 -3.63
C VAL A 46 14.67 3.63 -4.06
N ILE A 47 14.35 3.53 -5.35
CA ILE A 47 12.98 3.74 -5.83
C ILE A 47 12.03 2.68 -5.28
N LEU A 48 12.39 1.40 -5.30
CA LEU A 48 11.52 0.34 -4.80
C LEU A 48 11.23 0.50 -3.32
N VAL A 49 12.24 0.82 -2.51
CA VAL A 49 12.07 1.11 -1.07
C VAL A 49 11.19 2.34 -0.86
N PHE A 50 11.40 3.40 -1.64
CA PHE A 50 10.58 4.62 -1.57
C PHE A 50 9.12 4.34 -1.90
N VAL A 51 8.85 3.64 -3.00
CA VAL A 51 7.49 3.26 -3.42
C VAL A 51 6.81 2.40 -2.36
N TYR A 52 7.51 1.36 -1.87
CA TYR A 52 6.98 0.51 -0.79
C TYR A 52 6.66 1.32 0.47
N GLY A 53 7.54 2.25 0.87
CA GLY A 53 7.31 3.11 2.03
C GLY A 53 6.04 3.96 1.91
N ILE A 54 5.83 4.59 0.75
CA ILE A 54 4.59 5.36 0.51
C ILE A 54 3.36 4.45 0.54
N LEU A 55 3.42 3.27 -0.09
CA LEU A 55 2.31 2.31 -0.09
C LEU A 55 1.98 1.83 1.33
N MET A 56 2.98 1.60 2.19
CA MET A 56 2.78 1.26 3.60
C MET A 56 2.09 2.39 4.37
N ILE A 57 2.51 3.64 4.18
CA ILE A 57 1.87 4.80 4.82
C ILE A 57 0.40 4.89 4.40
N VAL A 58 0.11 4.72 3.10
CA VAL A 58 -1.25 4.77 2.56
C VAL A 58 -2.10 3.61 3.10
N LEU A 59 -1.53 2.41 3.26
CA LEU A 59 -2.21 1.27 3.87
C LEU A 59 -2.64 1.56 5.31
N PHE A 60 -1.72 2.08 6.14
CA PHE A 60 -2.04 2.42 7.53
C PHE A 60 -3.04 3.58 7.62
N ALA A 61 -2.92 4.60 6.76
CA ALA A 61 -3.90 5.68 6.68
C ALA A 61 -5.29 5.16 6.29
N SER A 62 -5.37 4.27 5.30
CA SER A 62 -6.63 3.66 4.83
C SER A 62 -7.27 2.78 5.91
N THR A 63 -6.44 2.02 6.63
CA THR A 63 -6.87 1.27 7.81
C THR A 63 -7.39 2.22 8.89
N GLY A 64 -6.72 3.34 9.12
CA GLY A 64 -7.16 4.38 10.05
C GLY A 64 -8.50 5.02 9.68
N ILE A 65 -8.79 5.19 8.38
CA ILE A 65 -10.10 5.68 7.91
C ILE A 65 -11.21 4.68 8.28
N TRP A 66 -10.99 3.39 8.06
CA TRP A 66 -11.93 2.34 8.48
C TRP A 66 -12.04 2.24 10.00
N ALA A 67 -10.93 2.34 10.72
CA ALA A 67 -10.90 2.34 12.18
C ALA A 67 -11.71 3.51 12.77
N ALA A 68 -11.57 4.70 12.18
CA ALA A 68 -12.35 5.86 12.57
C ALA A 68 -13.85 5.63 12.40
N LEU A 69 -14.27 5.00 11.30
CA LEU A 69 -15.67 4.62 11.12
C LEU A 69 -16.12 3.65 12.22
N TYR A 70 -15.34 2.62 12.52
CA TYR A 70 -15.69 1.60 13.51
C TYR A 70 -15.80 2.19 14.91
N TYR A 71 -14.87 3.07 15.27
CA TYR A 71 -14.86 3.76 16.56
C TYR A 71 -16.07 4.71 16.70
N ASN A 72 -16.33 5.55 15.69
CA ASN A 72 -17.43 6.52 15.74
C ASN A 72 -18.83 5.86 15.75
N LEU A 73 -18.96 4.67 15.16
CA LEU A 73 -20.18 3.87 15.21
C LEU A 73 -20.29 2.99 16.48
N ASN A 74 -19.33 3.10 17.40
CA ASN A 74 -19.25 2.29 18.64
C ASN A 74 -19.32 0.78 18.35
N LEU A 75 -18.65 0.32 17.28
CA LEU A 75 -18.63 -1.10 16.90
C LEU A 75 -17.72 -1.94 17.81
N VAL A 76 -16.83 -1.27 18.53
CA VAL A 76 -15.84 -1.81 19.46
C VAL A 76 -15.58 -0.80 20.57
N GLU A 77 -14.99 -1.24 21.68
CA GLU A 77 -14.88 -0.45 22.92
C GLU A 77 -13.90 0.72 22.85
N ASP A 78 -12.77 0.55 22.14
CA ASP A 78 -11.70 1.53 22.10
C ASP A 78 -11.05 1.66 20.71
N TRP A 79 -10.22 2.70 20.55
CA TRP A 79 -9.53 2.99 19.30
C TRP A 79 -8.54 1.90 18.87
N GLY A 80 -7.84 1.27 19.82
CA GLY A 80 -6.89 0.20 19.53
C GLY A 80 -7.60 -1.02 18.93
N ASN A 81 -8.72 -1.42 19.54
CA ASN A 81 -9.60 -2.46 19.03
C ASN A 81 -10.24 -2.08 17.68
N ALA A 82 -10.55 -0.80 17.45
CA ALA A 82 -11.07 -0.30 16.17
C ALA A 82 -10.03 -0.41 15.06
N PHE A 83 -8.80 0.01 15.34
CA PHE A 83 -7.70 -0.08 14.39
C PHE A 83 -7.32 -1.52 14.08
N TYR A 84 -7.23 -2.38 15.11
CA TYR A 84 -6.99 -3.81 14.92
C TYR A 84 -8.09 -4.48 14.10
N SER A 85 -9.36 -4.26 14.45
CA SER A 85 -10.51 -4.80 13.71
C SER A 85 -10.54 -4.32 12.26
N ALA A 86 -10.24 -3.03 12.02
CA ALA A 86 -10.14 -2.47 10.68
C ALA A 86 -8.99 -3.12 9.91
N LEU A 87 -7.81 -3.26 10.52
CA LEU A 87 -6.63 -3.84 9.89
C LEU A 87 -6.86 -5.30 9.50
N VAL A 88 -7.40 -6.11 10.42
CA VAL A 88 -7.72 -7.53 10.20
C VAL A 88 -8.71 -7.71 9.05
N ASN A 89 -9.75 -6.87 8.97
CA ASN A 89 -10.70 -6.93 7.85
C ASN A 89 -10.06 -6.43 6.55
N TYR A 90 -9.37 -5.28 6.58
CA TYR A 90 -8.75 -4.65 5.41
C TYR A 90 -7.66 -5.52 4.79
N THR A 91 -6.90 -6.24 5.61
CA THR A 91 -5.90 -7.22 5.17
C THR A 91 -6.50 -8.59 4.82
N THR A 92 -7.82 -8.74 4.90
CA THR A 92 -8.57 -9.98 4.65
C THR A 92 -8.27 -11.14 5.60
N LEU A 93 -7.52 -10.90 6.69
CA LEU A 93 -7.22 -11.91 7.70
C LEU A 93 -8.47 -12.43 8.38
N GLY A 94 -9.41 -11.52 8.68
CA GLY A 94 -10.76 -11.87 9.12
C GLY A 94 -10.85 -12.75 10.37
N PHE A 95 -9.93 -12.61 11.34
CA PHE A 95 -9.86 -13.45 12.54
C PHE A 95 -11.18 -13.54 13.33
N GLY A 96 -12.03 -12.52 13.26
CA GLY A 96 -13.39 -12.56 13.81
C GLY A 96 -13.45 -12.66 15.33
N ASP A 97 -12.35 -12.37 16.01
CA ASP A 97 -12.18 -12.35 17.46
C ASP A 97 -12.92 -11.18 18.12
N LEU A 98 -13.01 -10.04 17.44
CA LEU A 98 -13.83 -8.90 17.86
C LEU A 98 -15.13 -8.86 17.04
N VAL A 99 -16.17 -9.53 17.54
CA VAL A 99 -17.46 -9.64 16.84
C VAL A 99 -18.28 -8.35 16.99
N GLN A 100 -18.43 -7.62 15.88
CA GLN A 100 -19.29 -6.44 15.79
C GLN A 100 -20.78 -6.83 15.95
N ALA A 101 -21.58 -5.95 16.58
CA ALA A 101 -23.01 -6.16 16.80
C ALA A 101 -23.78 -6.50 15.50
N SER A 102 -24.82 -7.33 15.60
CA SER A 102 -25.49 -7.96 14.45
C SER A 102 -26.03 -6.99 13.38
N ARG A 103 -26.33 -5.74 13.74
CA ARG A 103 -26.86 -4.71 12.83
C ARG A 103 -25.83 -4.06 11.91
N THR A 104 -24.53 -4.20 12.18
CA THR A 104 -23.45 -3.49 11.47
C THR A 104 -22.43 -4.41 10.81
N ARG A 105 -22.77 -5.70 10.68
CA ARG A 105 -21.94 -6.75 10.05
C ARG A 105 -21.47 -6.46 8.63
N ILE A 106 -22.09 -5.54 7.89
CA ILE A 106 -21.73 -5.26 6.50
C ILE A 106 -20.40 -4.50 6.37
N TYR A 107 -19.98 -3.74 7.40
CA TYR A 107 -18.78 -2.92 7.31
C TYR A 107 -17.50 -3.76 7.24
N GLY A 108 -17.41 -4.88 7.96
CA GLY A 108 -16.27 -5.80 7.90
C GLY A 108 -16.00 -6.31 6.47
N PRO A 109 -16.96 -6.97 5.81
CA PRO A 109 -16.84 -7.40 4.41
C PRO A 109 -16.57 -6.25 3.44
N MET A 110 -17.14 -5.06 3.65
CA MET A 110 -16.85 -3.90 2.80
C MET A 110 -15.41 -3.39 2.97
N ALA A 111 -14.88 -3.38 4.20
CA ALA A 111 -13.48 -3.07 4.46
C ALA A 111 -12.55 -4.10 3.82
N ALA A 112 -12.89 -5.39 3.88
CA ALA A 112 -12.14 -6.44 3.20
C ALA A 112 -12.16 -6.28 1.67
N ALA A 113 -13.32 -5.99 1.08
CA ALA A 113 -13.43 -5.73 -0.36
C ALA A 113 -12.61 -4.50 -0.78
N SER A 114 -12.68 -3.41 0.00
CA SER A 114 -11.84 -2.22 -0.18
C SER A 114 -10.35 -2.59 -0.12
N GLY A 115 -9.96 -3.40 0.86
CA GLY A 115 -8.61 -3.92 1.02
C GLY A 115 -8.11 -4.65 -0.22
N ILE A 116 -8.83 -5.67 -0.69
CA ILE A 116 -8.45 -6.47 -1.87
C ILE A 116 -8.18 -5.58 -3.09
N LEU A 117 -9.07 -4.63 -3.37
CA LEU A 117 -8.91 -3.71 -4.51
C LEU A 117 -7.66 -2.85 -4.36
N MET A 118 -7.39 -2.35 -3.16
CA MET A 118 -6.27 -1.46 -2.90
C MET A 118 -4.93 -2.19 -2.81
N PHE A 119 -4.89 -3.42 -2.28
CA PHE A 119 -3.71 -4.29 -2.36
C PHE A 119 -3.39 -4.62 -3.82
N SER A 120 -4.40 -4.90 -4.64
CA SER A 120 -4.23 -5.13 -6.08
C SER A 120 -3.68 -3.88 -6.79
N TRP A 121 -4.16 -2.70 -6.43
CA TRP A 121 -3.65 -1.42 -6.92
C TRP A 121 -2.18 -1.20 -6.54
N ALA A 122 -1.83 -1.42 -5.28
CA ALA A 122 -0.46 -1.30 -4.76
C ALA A 122 0.50 -2.30 -5.43
N ALA A 123 0.08 -3.55 -5.60
CA ALA A 123 0.84 -4.57 -6.29
C ALA A 123 1.05 -4.21 -7.77
N ALA A 124 0.03 -3.70 -8.46
CA ALA A 124 0.15 -3.24 -9.84
C ALA A 124 1.19 -2.12 -9.99
N ILE A 125 1.22 -1.15 -9.07
CA ILE A 125 2.24 -0.09 -9.04
C ILE A 125 3.64 -0.69 -8.86
N LEU A 126 3.83 -1.58 -7.87
CA LEU A 126 5.13 -2.20 -7.62
C LEU A 126 5.63 -3.02 -8.81
N VAL A 127 4.75 -3.84 -9.40
CA VAL A 127 5.07 -4.63 -10.60
C VAL A 127 5.44 -3.72 -11.77
N TYR A 128 4.68 -2.63 -11.99
CA TYR A 128 4.99 -1.67 -13.06
C TYR A 128 6.37 -1.03 -12.86
N VAL A 129 6.68 -0.57 -11.65
CA VAL A 129 7.99 0.01 -11.31
C VAL A 129 9.11 -1.02 -11.50
N LEU A 130 8.89 -2.26 -11.06
CA LEU A 130 9.87 -3.33 -11.25
C LEU A 130 10.10 -3.62 -12.72
N GLN A 131 9.04 -3.78 -13.53
CA GLN A 131 9.15 -4.03 -14.98
C GLN A 131 9.87 -2.90 -15.71
N ALA A 132 9.65 -1.65 -15.30
CA ALA A 132 10.31 -0.49 -15.89
C ALA A 132 11.84 -0.44 -15.59
N HIS A 133 12.32 -1.12 -14.55
CA HIS A 133 13.70 -1.01 -14.09
C HIS A 133 14.50 -2.32 -14.09
N LEU A 134 13.84 -3.47 -14.09
CA LEU A 134 14.46 -4.80 -14.06
C LEU A 134 15.40 -5.06 -15.25
N PRO A 135 15.06 -4.70 -16.51
CA PRO A 135 15.97 -4.91 -17.63
C PRO A 135 17.31 -4.19 -17.47
N ALA A 136 17.29 -2.96 -16.93
CA ALA A 136 18.50 -2.19 -16.68
C ALA A 136 19.36 -2.83 -15.57
N MET A 137 18.74 -3.36 -14.50
CA MET A 137 19.48 -4.05 -13.43
C MET A 137 20.16 -5.33 -13.92
N ILE A 138 19.48 -6.13 -14.75
CA ILE A 138 20.05 -7.36 -15.31
C ILE A 138 21.26 -7.01 -16.18
N GLN A 139 21.15 -6.01 -17.07
CA GLN A 139 22.26 -5.59 -17.92
C GLN A 139 23.48 -5.12 -17.10
N LEU A 140 23.27 -4.34 -16.05
CA LEU A 140 24.33 -3.87 -15.17
C LEU A 140 25.02 -4.99 -14.40
N THR A 141 24.26 -5.98 -13.96
CA THR A 141 24.84 -7.12 -13.24
C THR A 141 25.72 -7.96 -14.18
N VAL A 142 25.27 -8.17 -15.42
CA VAL A 142 25.98 -8.96 -16.45
C VAL A 142 27.24 -8.25 -16.97
N HIS A 143 27.27 -6.91 -17.03
CA HIS A 143 28.40 -6.14 -17.56
C HIS A 143 29.43 -5.69 -16.51
N THR A 144 29.30 -6.11 -15.26
CA THR A 144 30.35 -5.85 -14.25
C THR A 144 31.64 -6.55 -14.71
N PRO A 145 32.72 -5.84 -15.11
CA PRO A 145 33.93 -6.51 -15.55
C PRO A 145 34.48 -7.28 -14.37
N HIS A 146 34.58 -8.60 -14.51
CA HIS A 146 35.34 -9.43 -13.58
C HIS A 146 36.79 -8.94 -13.66
N ASN A 147 37.19 -8.11 -12.70
CA ASN A 147 38.54 -7.58 -12.61
C ASN A 147 39.49 -8.77 -12.54
N LYS A 148 40.17 -9.04 -13.66
CA LYS A 148 41.31 -9.93 -13.74
C LYS A 148 42.41 -9.35 -12.85
N ARG A 149 42.39 -9.70 -11.57
CA ARG A 149 43.60 -9.78 -10.75
C ARG A 149 44.19 -11.17 -10.95
N VAL A 150 44.77 -11.38 -12.11
CA VAL A 150 45.80 -12.38 -12.32
C VAL A 150 46.86 -11.63 -13.11
N ASP A 151 48.10 -11.78 -12.68
CA ASP A 151 49.34 -11.30 -13.31
C ASP A 151 49.82 -9.93 -12.81
N HIS A 152 50.55 -9.92 -11.68
CA HIS A 152 51.98 -9.55 -11.60
C HIS A 152 52.55 -9.89 -10.21
#